data_AF-A0A189PGW0-F1
#
_entry.id   AF-A0A189PGW0-F1
#
_cell.length_a   1.000
_cell.length_b   1.000
_cell.length_c   1.000
_cell.angle_alpha   90.00
_cell.angle_beta   90.00
_cell.angle_gamma   90.00
#
_symmetry.space_group_name_H-M   'P 1'
#
loop_
_entity.id
_entity.type
_entity.pdbx_description
1 polymer ?
#
loop_
_entity_poly.entity_id
_entity_poly.type
_entity_poly.pdbx_seq_one_letter_code
_entity_poly.pdbx_strand_id
1 'polypeptide(L)'
;MNWNDLEKHFSAARLGRYSAARGGDTTKAAADYSSNLLLSEAMVPMLNVLEIALRNGIHARLSKLYGRRDWWEAWRGDPGFDWQNKQVTGAKGKLRRNEEPQTVDKVLAELTFGFWSSLFNAQFQDVLWKDLRLVFARCPKAERQRRHISSALNQIRDLRNRVFHHEPLLWLSPELLAQHQIGVMVINWVDPQLGGWLEGHDRLPAAWTVWKGEG
;
A
#
# COMPACT_ATOMS: atom_id res chain seq x y z
N MET A 1 19.74 -2.15 23.59
CA MET A 1 20.77 -1.28 22.97
C MET A 1 20.51 0.13 23.48
N ASN A 2 21.53 0.86 23.95
CA ASN A 2 21.33 2.23 24.47
C ASN A 2 21.19 3.24 23.31
N TRP A 3 20.78 4.48 23.60
CA TRP A 3 20.54 5.51 22.58
C TRP A 3 21.76 5.81 21.71
N ASN A 4 22.94 5.93 22.30
CA ASN A 4 24.18 6.27 21.59
C ASN A 4 24.55 5.17 20.59
N ASP A 5 24.38 3.91 20.98
CA ASP A 5 24.58 2.76 20.09
C ASP A 5 23.56 2.78 18.93
N LEU A 6 22.29 3.05 19.22
CA LEU A 6 21.26 3.18 18.18
C LEU A 6 21.60 4.32 17.21
N GLU A 7 21.98 5.50 17.72
CA GLU A 7 22.25 6.69 16.91
C GLU A 7 23.44 6.48 15.98
N LYS A 8 24.48 5.81 16.47
CA LYS A 8 25.64 5.41 15.68
C LYS A 8 25.25 4.54 14.46
N HIS A 9 24.26 3.65 14.61
CA HIS A 9 23.87 2.70 13.56
C HIS A 9 22.70 3.17 12.69
N PHE A 10 21.80 3.99 13.23
CA PHE A 10 20.56 4.42 12.56
C PHE A 10 20.53 5.90 12.17
N SER A 11 21.57 6.67 12.52
CA SER A 11 21.73 8.12 12.32
C SER A 11 20.88 9.01 13.22
N ALA A 12 21.46 10.15 13.59
CA ALA A 12 20.81 11.23 14.33
C ALA A 12 19.54 11.74 13.63
N ALA A 13 19.55 11.86 12.30
CA ALA A 13 18.40 12.36 11.54
C ALA A 13 17.16 11.46 11.68
N ARG A 14 17.38 10.15 11.78
CA ARG A 14 16.32 9.15 11.90
C ARG A 14 15.79 9.04 13.33
N LEU A 15 16.69 9.01 14.30
CA LEU A 15 16.33 8.89 15.71
C LEU A 15 15.83 10.21 16.31
N GLY A 16 16.32 11.34 15.83
CA GLY A 16 16.00 12.67 16.36
C GLY A 16 14.50 12.97 16.43
N ARG A 17 13.70 12.40 15.50
CA ARG A 17 12.23 12.52 15.53
C ARG A 17 11.61 11.88 16.78
N TYR A 18 12.17 10.77 17.25
CA TYR A 18 11.71 10.06 18.44
C TYR A 18 12.11 10.80 19.72
N SER A 19 13.36 11.29 19.77
CA SER A 19 13.83 12.10 20.91
C SER A 19 13.02 13.40 21.04
N ALA A 20 12.78 14.09 19.92
CA ALA A 20 11.95 15.30 19.89
C ALA A 20 10.52 15.02 20.37
N ALA A 21 9.88 13.93 19.92
CA ALA A 21 8.54 13.54 20.35
C ALA A 21 8.44 13.21 21.85
N ARG A 22 9.56 12.86 22.50
CA ARG A 22 9.66 12.56 23.93
C ARG A 22 10.36 13.65 24.74
N GLY A 23 10.52 14.85 24.20
CA GLY A 23 11.12 15.97 24.91
C GLY A 23 12.58 15.74 25.34
N GLY A 24 13.33 14.93 24.59
CA GLY A 24 14.72 14.60 24.89
C GLY A 24 14.93 13.34 25.73
N ASP A 25 13.86 12.64 26.16
CA ASP A 25 13.97 11.36 26.87
C ASP A 25 14.40 10.25 25.91
N THR A 26 15.71 9.99 25.86
CA THR A 26 16.34 9.03 24.97
C THR A 26 15.97 7.58 25.28
N THR A 27 15.58 7.27 26.52
CA THR A 27 15.16 5.91 26.90
C THR A 27 13.79 5.60 26.30
N LYS A 28 12.83 6.52 26.46
CA LYS A 28 11.50 6.39 25.83
C LYS A 28 11.59 6.44 24.32
N ALA A 29 12.44 7.31 23.77
CA ALA A 29 12.63 7.42 22.32
C ALA A 29 13.20 6.13 21.71
N ALA A 30 14.13 5.45 22.39
CA ALA A 30 14.63 4.14 21.98
C ALA A 30 13.53 3.07 22.01
N ALA A 31 12.70 3.05 23.06
CA ALA A 31 11.56 2.13 23.17
C ALA A 31 10.51 2.38 22.07
N ASP A 32 10.24 3.64 21.73
CA ASP A 32 9.34 4.01 20.64
C ASP A 32 9.89 3.60 19.27
N TYR A 33 11.21 3.69 19.05
CA TYR A 33 11.82 3.20 17.83
C TYR A 33 11.61 1.68 17.65
N SER A 34 11.82 0.90 18.71
CA SER A 34 11.53 -0.53 18.72
C SER A 34 10.04 -0.80 18.49
N SER A 35 9.16 -0.03 19.13
CA SER A 35 7.71 -0.13 18.92
C SER A 35 7.32 0.18 17.47
N ASN A 36 7.96 1.18 16.84
CA ASN A 36 7.73 1.51 15.43
C ASN A 36 8.03 0.32 14.52
N LEU A 37 9.12 -0.41 14.80
CA LEU A 37 9.53 -1.57 14.02
C LEU A 37 8.47 -2.68 14.11
N LEU A 38 7.99 -2.97 15.32
CA LEU A 38 6.95 -3.99 15.56
C LEU A 38 5.62 -3.60 14.93
N LEU A 39 5.23 -2.32 15.00
CA LEU A 39 4.04 -1.83 14.30
C LEU A 39 4.19 -1.90 12.78
N SER A 40 5.38 -1.58 12.26
CA SER A 40 5.68 -1.70 10.82
C SER A 40 5.58 -3.15 10.34
N GLU A 41 6.07 -4.10 11.14
CA GLU A 41 5.91 -5.54 10.89
C GLU A 41 4.43 -5.94 10.88
N ALA A 42 3.67 -5.52 11.90
CA ALA A 42 2.26 -5.86 12.06
C ALA A 42 1.36 -5.30 10.93
N MET A 43 1.81 -4.27 10.22
CA MET A 43 1.11 -3.72 9.04
C MET A 43 1.23 -4.60 7.78
N VAL A 44 2.26 -5.45 7.69
CA VAL A 44 2.59 -6.19 6.46
C VAL A 44 1.46 -7.10 5.97
N PRO A 45 0.76 -7.88 6.83
CA PRO A 45 -0.33 -8.76 6.38
C PRO A 45 -1.41 -8.02 5.60
N MET A 46 -1.95 -6.92 6.15
CA MET A 46 -2.99 -6.13 5.48
C MET A 46 -2.50 -5.53 4.17
N LEU A 47 -1.31 -4.92 4.17
CA LEU A 47 -0.74 -4.29 2.96
C LEU A 47 -0.54 -5.31 1.83
N ASN A 48 -0.02 -6.50 2.16
CA ASN A 48 0.23 -7.56 1.19
C ASN A 48 -1.08 -8.10 0.58
N VAL A 49 -2.06 -8.43 1.43
CA VAL A 49 -3.37 -8.92 0.97
C VAL A 49 -4.03 -7.91 0.04
N LEU A 50 -4.07 -6.64 0.45
CA LEU A 50 -4.64 -5.56 -0.34
C LEU A 50 -3.93 -5.41 -1.69
N GLU A 51 -2.60 -5.35 -1.71
CA GLU A 51 -1.83 -5.15 -2.95
C GLU A 51 -2.08 -6.28 -3.96
N ILE A 52 -2.03 -7.53 -3.51
CA ILE A 52 -2.25 -8.71 -4.36
C ILE A 52 -3.70 -8.75 -4.85
N ALA A 53 -4.68 -8.59 -3.95
CA ALA A 53 -6.10 -8.64 -4.30
C ALA A 53 -6.49 -7.53 -5.27
N LEU A 54 -6.01 -6.30 -5.03
CA LEU A 54 -6.25 -5.16 -5.89
C LEU A 54 -5.65 -5.37 -7.29
N ARG A 55 -4.37 -5.77 -7.38
CA ARG A 55 -3.71 -6.05 -8.65
C ARG A 55 -4.47 -7.12 -9.45
N ASN A 56 -4.81 -8.22 -8.81
CA ASN A 56 -5.48 -9.34 -9.48
C ASN A 56 -6.87 -8.94 -9.95
N GLY A 57 -7.63 -8.20 -9.13
CA GLY A 57 -8.94 -7.65 -9.50
C GLY A 57 -8.85 -6.69 -10.68
N ILE A 58 -7.90 -5.75 -10.66
CA ILE A 58 -7.66 -4.81 -11.76
C ILE A 58 -7.27 -5.57 -13.02
N HIS A 59 -6.33 -6.51 -12.95
CA HIS A 59 -5.90 -7.30 -14.10
C HIS A 59 -7.07 -8.04 -14.73
N ALA A 60 -7.92 -8.71 -13.93
CA ALA A 60 -9.11 -9.38 -14.43
C ALA A 60 -10.08 -8.43 -15.15
N ARG A 61 -10.31 -7.22 -14.62
CA ARG A 61 -11.18 -6.22 -15.26
C ARG A 61 -10.59 -5.66 -16.54
N LEU A 62 -9.32 -5.27 -16.53
CA LEU A 62 -8.66 -4.69 -17.70
C LEU A 62 -8.45 -5.73 -18.81
N SER A 63 -8.14 -6.99 -18.47
CA SER A 63 -8.06 -8.04 -19.47
C SER A 63 -9.38 -8.27 -20.20
N LYS A 64 -10.51 -8.16 -19.49
CA LYS A 64 -11.83 -8.23 -20.11
C LYS A 64 -12.13 -6.99 -20.96
N LEU A 65 -11.83 -5.79 -20.46
CA LEU A 65 -12.07 -4.53 -21.15
C LEU A 65 -11.32 -4.46 -22.49
N TYR A 66 -10.06 -4.87 -22.51
CA TYR A 66 -9.20 -4.80 -23.71
C TYR A 66 -9.13 -6.09 -24.52
N GLY A 67 -9.79 -7.17 -24.07
CA GLY A 67 -9.80 -8.47 -24.76
C GLY A 67 -8.44 -9.17 -24.82
N ARG A 68 -7.49 -8.82 -23.94
CA ARG A 68 -6.12 -9.36 -23.94
C ARG A 68 -5.50 -9.37 -22.54
N ARG A 69 -4.62 -10.32 -22.25
CA ARG A 69 -3.96 -10.43 -20.94
C ARG A 69 -2.93 -9.34 -20.70
N ASP A 70 -2.20 -8.96 -21.74
CA ASP A 70 -1.21 -7.88 -21.76
C ASP A 70 -1.87 -6.54 -22.14
N TRP A 71 -2.97 -6.17 -21.46
CA TRP A 71 -3.81 -5.01 -21.78
C TRP A 71 -3.05 -3.68 -21.87
N TRP A 72 -1.92 -3.53 -21.19
CA TRP A 72 -1.10 -2.33 -21.26
C TRP A 72 -0.54 -2.08 -22.67
N GLU A 73 -0.44 -3.11 -23.51
CA GLU A 73 -0.01 -2.95 -24.90
C GLU A 73 -1.03 -2.16 -25.74
N ALA A 74 -2.31 -2.15 -25.33
CA ALA A 74 -3.33 -1.33 -25.97
C ALA A 74 -3.15 0.17 -25.67
N TRP A 75 -2.36 0.53 -24.65
CA TRP A 75 -2.07 1.91 -24.27
C TRP A 75 -0.82 2.46 -24.95
N ARG A 76 -0.08 1.62 -25.69
CA ARG A 76 1.19 1.98 -26.29
C ARG A 76 0.99 3.12 -27.29
N GLY A 77 1.66 4.25 -27.05
CA GLY A 77 1.58 5.44 -27.90
C GLY A 77 0.40 6.36 -27.59
N ASP A 78 -0.44 6.04 -26.60
CA ASP A 78 -1.48 6.94 -26.09
C ASP A 78 -0.87 7.90 -25.04
N PRO A 79 -0.84 9.22 -25.29
CA PRO A 79 -0.32 10.21 -24.35
C PRO A 79 -1.05 10.22 -23.00
N GLY A 80 -2.32 9.79 -22.96
CA GLY A 80 -3.10 9.66 -21.73
C GLY A 80 -2.56 8.63 -20.75
N PHE A 81 -1.71 7.71 -21.23
CA PHE A 81 -1.10 6.63 -20.47
C PHE A 81 0.44 6.70 -20.41
N ASP A 82 1.05 7.83 -20.75
CA ASP A 82 2.51 7.99 -20.82
C ASP A 82 3.24 7.54 -19.55
N TRP A 83 2.73 7.93 -18.38
CA TRP A 83 3.33 7.53 -17.11
C TRP A 83 3.19 6.02 -16.88
N GLN A 84 2.03 5.43 -17.16
CA GLN A 84 1.77 3.99 -17.03
C GLN A 84 2.67 3.18 -17.97
N ASN A 85 2.79 3.62 -19.22
CA ASN A 85 3.68 3.02 -20.23
C ASN A 85 5.14 3.06 -19.78
N LYS A 86 5.59 4.17 -19.18
CA LYS A 86 6.93 4.27 -18.57
C LYS A 86 7.13 3.27 -17.43
N GLN A 87 6.15 3.10 -16.55
CA GLN A 87 6.24 2.11 -15.46
C GLN A 87 6.35 0.68 -15.99
N VAL A 88 5.51 0.30 -16.98
CA VAL A 88 5.56 -1.03 -17.61
C VAL A 88 6.90 -1.25 -18.33
N THR A 89 7.41 -0.23 -19.03
CA THR A 89 8.72 -0.30 -19.70
C THR A 89 9.85 -0.48 -18.68
N GLY A 90 9.78 0.22 -17.55
CA GLY A 90 10.71 0.06 -16.43
C GLY A 90 10.68 -1.35 -15.84
N ALA A 91 9.49 -1.89 -15.59
CA ALA A 91 9.30 -3.26 -15.10
C ALA A 91 9.91 -4.30 -16.06
N LYS A 92 9.59 -4.22 -17.35
CA LYS A 92 10.20 -5.07 -18.39
C LYS A 92 11.72 -4.91 -18.44
N GLY A 93 12.22 -3.69 -18.33
CA GLY A 93 13.66 -3.39 -18.28
C GLY A 93 14.36 -4.06 -17.10
N LYS A 94 13.74 -4.06 -15.91
CA LYS A 94 14.27 -4.72 -14.72
C LYS A 94 14.28 -6.25 -14.88
N LEU A 95 13.19 -6.84 -15.36
CA LEU A 95 13.14 -8.28 -15.65
C LEU A 95 14.25 -8.70 -16.64
N ARG A 96 14.46 -7.91 -17.71
CA ARG A 96 15.53 -8.17 -18.67
C ARG A 96 16.92 -8.11 -18.04
N ARG A 97 17.18 -7.12 -17.16
CA ARG A 97 18.48 -7.02 -16.45
C ARG A 97 18.72 -8.18 -15.49
N ASN A 98 17.66 -8.76 -14.95
CA ASN A 98 17.72 -9.90 -14.04
C ASN A 98 17.67 -11.24 -14.79
N GLU A 99 17.74 -11.24 -16.12
CA GLU A 99 17.62 -12.45 -16.96
C GLU A 99 16.31 -13.22 -16.75
N GLU A 100 15.26 -12.53 -16.31
CA GLU A 100 13.94 -13.12 -16.10
C GLU A 100 13.05 -12.99 -17.34
N PRO A 101 12.19 -14.00 -17.61
CA PRO A 101 11.26 -13.93 -18.72
C PRO A 101 10.21 -12.82 -18.48
N GLN A 102 9.92 -12.05 -19.53
CA GLN A 102 8.92 -10.96 -19.50
C GLN A 102 7.50 -11.50 -19.70
N THR A 103 7.11 -12.52 -18.93
CA THR A 103 5.74 -13.03 -18.97
C THR A 103 4.76 -12.00 -18.40
N VAL A 104 3.47 -12.14 -18.73
CA VAL A 104 2.42 -11.27 -18.20
C VAL A 104 2.47 -11.23 -16.67
N ASP A 105 2.51 -12.39 -16.03
CA ASP A 105 2.47 -12.49 -14.57
C ASP A 105 3.72 -11.88 -13.91
N LYS A 106 4.89 -11.99 -14.55
CA LYS A 106 6.13 -11.34 -14.08
C LYS A 106 6.07 -9.82 -14.21
N VAL A 107 5.55 -9.30 -15.31
CA VAL A 107 5.37 -7.84 -15.49
C VAL A 107 4.39 -7.30 -14.44
N LEU A 108 3.25 -7.98 -14.22
CA LEU A 108 2.29 -7.59 -13.19
C LEU A 108 2.88 -7.63 -11.78
N ALA A 109 3.71 -8.63 -11.49
CA ALA A 109 4.38 -8.78 -10.19
C ALA A 109 5.42 -7.69 -9.92
N GLU A 110 6.07 -7.19 -10.97
CA GLU A 110 7.10 -6.14 -10.88
C GLU A 110 6.51 -4.72 -10.74
N LEU A 111 5.23 -4.52 -11.08
CA LEU A 111 4.55 -3.23 -10.92
C LEU A 111 4.18 -2.97 -9.45
N THR A 112 4.58 -1.80 -8.96
CA THR A 112 4.36 -1.36 -7.57
C THR A 112 2.90 -0.99 -7.29
N PHE A 113 2.51 -0.95 -6.01
CA PHE A 113 1.22 -0.43 -5.57
C PHE A 113 0.85 0.94 -6.18
N GLY A 114 1.84 1.83 -6.35
CA GLY A 114 1.64 3.16 -6.94
C GLY A 114 1.12 3.11 -8.38
N PHE A 115 1.54 2.12 -9.17
CA PHE A 115 0.99 1.88 -10.51
C PHE A 115 -0.50 1.57 -10.42
N TRP A 116 -0.87 0.59 -9.60
CA TRP A 116 -2.26 0.13 -9.43
C TRP A 116 -3.17 1.23 -8.91
N SER A 117 -2.74 2.01 -7.91
CA SER A 117 -3.52 3.13 -7.38
C SER A 117 -3.70 4.27 -8.40
N SER A 118 -2.72 4.50 -9.28
CA SER A 118 -2.77 5.59 -10.27
C SER A 118 -3.91 5.43 -11.29
N LEU A 119 -4.37 4.20 -11.53
CA LEU A 119 -5.43 3.90 -12.50
C LEU A 119 -6.80 4.44 -12.06
N PHE A 120 -6.91 4.89 -10.82
CA PHE A 120 -8.11 5.52 -10.25
C PHE A 120 -8.03 7.06 -10.23
N ASN A 121 -6.99 7.66 -10.81
CA ASN A 121 -6.85 9.11 -10.90
C ASN A 121 -7.96 9.73 -11.76
N ALA A 122 -8.22 11.03 -11.57
CA ALA A 122 -9.29 11.75 -12.24
C ALA A 122 -9.22 11.67 -13.78
N GLN A 123 -8.00 11.65 -14.35
CA GLN A 123 -7.80 11.54 -15.80
C GLN A 123 -8.36 10.24 -16.41
N PHE A 124 -8.55 9.18 -15.62
CA PHE A 124 -9.07 7.89 -16.09
C PHE A 124 -10.56 7.68 -15.77
N GLN A 125 -11.26 8.73 -15.32
CA GLN A 125 -12.69 8.69 -15.01
C GLN A 125 -13.52 8.19 -16.20
N ASP A 126 -13.27 8.70 -17.41
CA ASP A 126 -14.13 8.37 -18.55
C ASP A 126 -13.66 7.10 -19.30
N VAL A 127 -12.42 6.65 -19.05
CA VAL A 127 -11.79 5.55 -19.78
C VAL A 127 -11.77 4.24 -18.99
N LEU A 128 -11.41 4.27 -17.69
CA LEU A 128 -11.19 3.05 -16.89
C LEU A 128 -12.24 2.85 -15.79
N TRP A 129 -12.77 3.93 -15.22
CA TRP A 129 -13.57 3.84 -13.98
C TRP A 129 -14.80 2.95 -14.10
N LYS A 130 -15.49 2.96 -15.25
CA LYS A 130 -16.71 2.16 -15.48
C LYS A 130 -16.48 0.68 -15.21
N ASP A 131 -15.30 0.16 -15.57
CA ASP A 131 -14.88 -1.23 -15.38
C ASP A 131 -14.15 -1.42 -14.05
N LEU A 132 -13.25 -0.51 -13.67
CA LEU A 132 -12.46 -0.64 -12.45
C LEU A 132 -13.29 -0.56 -11.17
N ARG A 133 -14.40 0.19 -11.14
CA ARG A 133 -15.32 0.20 -9.99
C ARG A 133 -15.89 -1.19 -9.68
N LEU A 134 -15.89 -2.11 -10.65
CA LEU A 134 -16.38 -3.48 -10.47
C LEU A 134 -15.38 -4.38 -9.74
N VAL A 135 -14.13 -3.94 -9.52
CA VAL A 135 -13.20 -4.58 -8.58
C VAL A 135 -13.78 -4.51 -7.16
N PHE A 136 -14.43 -3.39 -6.82
CA PHE A 136 -15.02 -3.14 -5.51
C PHE A 136 -16.50 -3.53 -5.49
N ALA A 137 -16.80 -4.76 -5.92
CA ALA A 137 -18.16 -5.24 -6.10
C ALA A 137 -18.99 -5.24 -4.80
N ARG A 138 -18.33 -5.22 -3.65
CA ARG A 138 -18.94 -5.26 -2.31
C ARG A 138 -18.95 -3.91 -1.60
N CYS A 139 -18.33 -2.88 -2.19
CA CYS A 139 -18.46 -1.49 -1.71
C CYS A 139 -19.91 -1.00 -1.85
N PRO A 140 -20.54 -0.41 -0.82
CA PRO A 140 -21.88 0.15 -0.91
C PRO A 140 -22.02 1.11 -2.10
N LYS A 141 -23.16 1.05 -2.80
CA LYS A 141 -23.34 1.83 -4.04
C LYS A 141 -23.12 3.34 -3.85
N ALA A 142 -23.53 3.88 -2.71
CA ALA A 142 -23.37 5.30 -2.37
C ALA A 142 -21.89 5.70 -2.20
N GLU A 143 -21.05 4.79 -1.70
CA GLU A 143 -19.63 5.01 -1.45
C GLU A 143 -18.76 4.66 -2.66
N ARG A 144 -19.27 3.83 -3.59
CA ARG A 144 -18.55 3.35 -4.78
C ARG A 144 -18.41 4.43 -5.85
N GLN A 145 -17.70 5.49 -5.50
CA GLN A 145 -17.38 6.64 -6.32
C GLN A 145 -15.86 6.70 -6.55
N ARG A 146 -15.42 7.10 -7.75
CA ARG A 146 -13.99 7.13 -8.12
C ARG A 146 -13.18 7.92 -7.11
N ARG A 147 -13.67 9.10 -6.72
CA ARG A 147 -12.98 9.97 -5.77
C ARG A 147 -12.78 9.31 -4.41
N HIS A 148 -13.80 8.63 -3.90
CA HIS A 148 -13.73 7.98 -2.59
C HIS A 148 -12.74 6.82 -2.60
N ILE A 149 -12.84 5.92 -3.58
CA ILE A 149 -11.92 4.79 -3.74
C ILE A 149 -10.49 5.26 -3.99
N SER A 150 -10.29 6.23 -4.89
CA SER A 150 -8.98 6.82 -5.16
C SER A 150 -8.38 7.46 -3.91
N SER A 151 -9.18 8.13 -3.07
CA SER A 151 -8.73 8.69 -1.81
C SER A 151 -8.25 7.61 -0.85
N ALA A 152 -9.04 6.54 -0.67
CA ALA A 152 -8.67 5.41 0.19
C ALA A 152 -7.38 4.73 -0.29
N LEU A 153 -7.27 4.45 -1.60
CA LEU A 153 -6.07 3.83 -2.18
C LEU A 153 -4.83 4.72 -2.05
N ASN A 154 -4.95 6.04 -2.23
CA ASN A 154 -3.82 6.95 -2.05
C ASN A 154 -3.39 7.03 -0.58
N GLN A 155 -4.33 7.05 0.36
CA GLN A 155 -4.01 7.00 1.79
C GLN A 155 -3.25 5.70 2.14
N ILE A 156 -3.68 4.56 1.61
CA ILE A 156 -3.00 3.28 1.84
C ILE A 156 -1.63 3.26 1.16
N ARG A 157 -1.48 3.82 -0.05
CA ARG A 157 -0.18 3.97 -0.72
C ARG A 157 0.79 4.76 0.16
N ASP A 158 0.34 5.88 0.71
CA ASP A 158 1.17 6.75 1.51
C ASP A 158 1.55 6.04 2.82
N LEU A 159 0.61 5.37 3.49
CA LEU A 159 0.89 4.53 4.67
C LEU A 159 1.90 3.40 4.35
N ARG A 160 1.70 2.69 3.23
CA ARG A 160 2.59 1.63 2.75
C ARG A 160 4.00 2.14 2.53
N ASN A 161 4.15 3.30 1.90
CA ASN A 161 5.45 3.94 1.71
C ASN A 161 6.10 4.25 3.05
N ARG A 162 5.37 4.81 4.02
CA ARG A 162 5.91 5.09 5.36
C ARG A 162 6.39 3.82 6.07
N VAL A 163 5.62 2.73 6.00
CA VAL A 163 6.02 1.42 6.57
C VAL A 163 7.34 0.93 5.95
N PHE A 164 7.45 0.92 4.62
CA PHE A 164 8.63 0.39 3.92
C PHE A 164 9.82 1.34 3.87
N HIS A 165 9.62 2.65 4.09
CA HIS A 165 10.69 3.61 4.36
C HIS A 165 11.03 3.71 5.85
N HIS A 166 10.34 2.91 6.68
CA HIS A 166 10.51 2.82 8.11
C HIS A 166 10.40 4.19 8.81
N GLU A 167 9.41 4.97 8.40
CA GLU A 167 9.05 6.23 9.05
C GLU A 167 8.25 5.99 10.34
N PRO A 168 8.21 6.96 11.27
CA PRO A 168 7.44 6.82 12.51
C PRO A 168 5.92 6.71 12.28
N LEU A 169 5.29 5.65 12.78
CA LEU A 169 3.85 5.37 12.66
C LEU A 169 3.05 5.76 13.91
N LEU A 170 3.73 5.95 15.04
CA LEU A 170 3.17 6.07 16.39
C LEU A 170 2.27 7.29 16.57
N TRP A 171 2.61 8.41 15.92
CA TRP A 171 1.97 9.71 16.15
C TRP A 171 1.23 10.23 14.92
N LEU A 172 0.73 9.31 14.09
CA LEU A 172 -0.06 9.66 12.91
C LEU A 172 -1.39 10.30 13.30
N SER A 173 -1.85 11.24 12.46
CA SER A 173 -3.21 11.79 12.50
C SER A 173 -3.80 11.73 11.09
N PRO A 174 -4.88 10.95 10.85
CA PRO A 174 -5.52 10.00 11.78
C PRO A 174 -4.58 8.91 12.32
N GLU A 175 -4.90 8.32 13.48
CA GLU A 175 -4.08 7.29 14.12
C GLU A 175 -3.86 6.05 13.22
N LEU A 176 -2.77 5.31 13.45
CA LEU A 176 -2.38 4.15 12.65
C LEU A 176 -3.50 3.11 12.52
N LEU A 177 -4.18 2.78 13.63
CA LEU A 177 -5.27 1.81 13.63
C LEU A 177 -6.44 2.25 12.73
N ALA A 178 -6.78 3.54 12.72
CA ALA A 178 -7.83 4.08 11.84
C ALA A 178 -7.42 4.00 10.37
N GLN A 179 -6.15 4.30 10.04
CA GLN A 179 -5.66 4.16 8.67
C GLN A 179 -5.61 2.69 8.22
N HIS A 180 -5.27 1.78 9.14
CA HIS A 180 -5.31 0.34 8.89
C HIS A 180 -6.73 -0.16 8.61
N GLN A 181 -7.72 0.29 9.39
CA GLN A 181 -9.14 -0.04 9.18
C GLN A 181 -9.63 0.38 7.78
N ILE A 182 -9.11 1.47 7.22
CA ILE A 182 -9.40 1.85 5.83
C ILE A 182 -8.86 0.81 4.84
N GLY A 183 -7.67 0.27 5.08
CA GLY A 183 -7.12 -0.86 4.33
C GLY A 183 -8.01 -2.10 4.39
N VAL A 184 -8.40 -2.52 5.60
CA VAL A 184 -9.32 -3.65 5.81
C VAL A 184 -10.68 -3.41 5.14
N MET A 185 -11.21 -2.20 5.23
CA MET A 185 -12.45 -1.80 4.55
C MET A 185 -12.34 -1.97 3.03
N VAL A 186 -11.24 -1.53 2.42
CA VAL A 186 -11.01 -1.70 0.98
C VAL A 186 -10.85 -3.17 0.61
N ILE A 187 -10.19 -3.99 1.43
CA ILE A 187 -10.14 -5.45 1.23
C ILE A 187 -11.55 -6.05 1.21
N ASN A 188 -12.39 -5.68 2.18
CA ASN A 188 -13.79 -6.13 2.25
C ASN A 188 -14.65 -5.63 1.09
N TRP A 189 -14.33 -4.47 0.51
CA TRP A 189 -14.98 -3.99 -0.71
C TRP A 189 -14.63 -4.83 -1.94
N VAL A 190 -13.43 -5.42 -1.98
CA VAL A 190 -13.03 -6.39 -3.01
C VAL A 190 -13.74 -7.72 -2.75
N ASP A 191 -13.50 -8.33 -1.60
CA ASP A 191 -14.18 -9.55 -1.16
C ASP A 191 -14.12 -9.73 0.37
N PRO A 192 -15.25 -9.80 1.08
CA PRO A 192 -15.31 -10.06 2.52
C PRO A 192 -14.63 -11.36 2.97
N GLN A 193 -14.53 -12.36 2.09
CA GLN A 193 -13.81 -13.60 2.43
C GLN A 193 -12.32 -13.34 2.66
N LEU A 194 -11.73 -12.36 1.96
CA LEU A 194 -10.34 -11.95 2.17
C LEU A 194 -10.17 -11.26 3.53
N GLY A 195 -11.15 -10.47 3.97
CA GLY A 195 -11.16 -9.86 5.29
C GLY A 195 -11.19 -10.91 6.40
N GLY A 196 -12.13 -11.86 6.32
CA GLY A 196 -12.21 -12.96 7.29
C GLY A 196 -10.95 -13.83 7.32
N TRP A 197 -10.28 -14.02 6.17
CA TRP A 197 -8.99 -14.72 6.14
C TRP A 197 -7.84 -13.89 6.74
N LEU A 198 -7.83 -12.58 6.51
CA LEU A 198 -6.83 -11.65 7.06
C LEU A 198 -6.89 -11.59 8.59
N GLU A 199 -8.07 -11.68 9.20
CA GLU A 199 -8.24 -11.67 10.66
C GLU A 199 -7.35 -12.70 11.39
N GLY A 200 -7.13 -13.88 10.79
CA GLY A 200 -6.25 -14.91 11.36
C GLY A 200 -4.75 -14.57 11.33
N HIS A 201 -4.36 -13.52 10.62
CA HIS A 201 -2.96 -13.12 10.39
C HIS A 201 -2.68 -11.67 10.83
N ASP A 202 -3.72 -10.88 11.05
CA ASP A 202 -3.62 -9.47 11.37
C ASP A 202 -3.38 -9.24 12.86
N ARG A 203 -2.16 -8.81 13.17
CA ARG A 203 -1.70 -8.54 14.54
C ARG A 203 -1.72 -7.06 14.89
N LEU A 204 -2.03 -6.17 13.94
CA LEU A 204 -1.91 -4.74 14.19
C LEU A 204 -2.84 -4.27 15.32
N PRO A 205 -4.12 -4.68 15.40
CA PRO A 205 -4.98 -4.22 16.49
C PRO A 205 -4.39 -4.51 17.87
N ALA A 206 -3.89 -5.73 18.08
CA ALA A 206 -3.26 -6.13 19.34
C ALA A 206 -1.94 -5.38 19.59
N ALA A 207 -1.07 -5.26 18.58
CA ALA A 207 0.19 -4.53 18.70
C ALA A 207 -0.04 -3.03 19.02
N TRP A 208 -1.11 -2.44 18.47
CA TRP A 208 -1.48 -1.06 18.74
C TRP A 208 -1.94 -0.86 20.18
N THR A 209 -2.79 -1.73 20.71
CA THR A 209 -3.24 -1.70 22.12
C THR A 209 -2.05 -1.80 23.08
N VAL A 210 -1.11 -2.73 22.82
CA VAL A 210 0.12 -2.87 23.62
C VAL A 210 0.92 -1.57 23.63
N TRP A 211 1.10 -0.94 22.47
CA TRP A 211 1.85 0.32 22.39
C TRP A 211 1.15 1.50 23.09
N LYS A 212 -0.18 1.60 23.01
CA LYS A 212 -0.96 2.63 23.72
C LYS A 212 -0.95 2.44 25.24
N GLY A 213 -0.51 1.27 25.73
CA GLY A 213 -0.53 0.92 27.15
C GLY A 213 -1.92 0.52 27.65
N GLU A 214 -2.76 0.00 26.75
CA GLU A 214 -4.17 -0.39 27.01
C GLU A 214 -4.35 -1.91 27.13
N GLY A 215 -3.28 -2.66 27.42
CA GLY A 215 -3.25 -4.14 27.46
C GLY A 215 -3.09 -4.73 28.86
#